data_AF-A0A3D4MEV7-F1
#
_entry.id   AF-A0A3D4MEV7-F1
#
_cell.length_a   1.000
_cell.length_b   1.000
_cell.length_c   1.000
_cell.angle_alpha   90.00
_cell.angle_beta   90.00
_cell.angle_gamma   90.00
#
_symmetry.space_group_name_H-M   'P 1'
#
loop_
_entity.id
_entity.type
_entity.pdbx_description
1 polymer ?
#
loop_
_entity_poly.entity_id
_entity_poly.type
_entity_poly.pdbx_seq_one_letter_code
_entity_poly.pdbx_strand_id
1 'polypeptide(L)' 'APGKTPEEVEQKLLKAVPDKYLRHAHHWLILHGRYVCKARNPDCANCIVRDLCAFKGKTA' A
#
# COMPACT_ATOMS: atom_id res chain seq x y z
N ALA A 1 -0.17 4.63 -4.98
CA ALA A 1 -0.09 5.71 -5.98
C ALA A 1 1.37 6.03 -6.24
N PRO A 2 1.86 5.98 -7.49
CA PRO A 2 3.23 6.38 -7.79
C PRO A 2 3.39 7.90 -7.56
N GLY A 3 4.49 8.34 -6.95
CA GLY A 3 4.79 9.75 -6.69
C GLY A 3 6.27 9.92 -6.33
N LYS A 4 6.83 11.09 -6.62
CA LYS A 4 8.25 11.41 -6.35
C LYS A 4 8.44 11.98 -4.96
N THR A 5 7.43 12.63 -4.39
CA THR A 5 7.45 13.21 -3.04
C THR A 5 6.31 12.67 -2.18
N PRO A 6 6.44 12.72 -0.84
CA PRO A 6 5.35 12.34 0.06
C PRO A 6 4.04 13.11 -0.20
N GLU A 7 4.12 14.41 -0.46
CA GLU A 7 2.97 15.28 -0.72
C GLU A 7 2.21 14.86 -1.99
N GLU A 8 2.94 14.52 -3.06
CA GLU A 8 2.33 14.00 -4.29
C GLU A 8 1.56 12.69 -4.04
N VAL A 9 2.12 11.80 -3.20
CA VAL A 9 1.49 10.53 -2.86
C VAL A 9 0.25 10.76 -1.99
N GLU A 10 0.33 11.64 -1.00
CA GLU A 10 -0.78 12.01 -0.13
C GLU A 10 -1.98 12.54 -0.93
N GLN A 11 -1.74 13.52 -1.81
CA GLN A 11 -2.81 14.11 -2.64
C GLN A 11 -3.49 13.07 -3.54
N LYS A 12 -2.74 12.08 -4.03
CA LYS A 12 -3.32 10.97 -4.81
C LYS A 12 -4.13 10.01 -3.94
N LEU A 13 -3.69 9.75 -2.71
CA LEU A 13 -4.43 8.90 -1.77
C LEU A 13 -5.75 9.56 -1.35
N LEU A 14 -5.74 10.86 -1.01
CA LEU A 14 -6.96 11.61 -0.67
C LEU A 14 -8.00 11.58 -1.80
N LYS A 15 -7.57 11.59 -3.06
CA LYS A 15 -8.47 11.49 -4.22
C LYS A 15 -8.99 10.07 -4.50
N ALA A 16 -8.20 9.05 -4.19
CA ALA A 16 -8.51 7.67 -4.56
C ALA A 16 -9.29 6.92 -3.46
N VAL A 17 -9.13 7.31 -2.20
CA VAL A 17 -9.73 6.63 -1.05
C VAL A 17 -11.10 7.25 -0.74
N PRO A 18 -12.20 6.48 -0.74
CA PRO A 18 -13.51 6.99 -0.33
C PRO A 18 -13.52 7.53 1.10
N ASP A 19 -14.27 8.61 1.36
CA ASP A 19 -14.29 9.34 2.63
C ASP A 19 -14.45 8.46 3.88
N LYS A 20 -15.35 7.48 3.80
CA LYS A 20 -15.61 6.52 4.90
C LYS A 20 -14.37 5.72 5.33
N TYR A 21 -13.35 5.63 4.49
CA TYR A 21 -12.13 4.87 4.75
C TYR A 21 -10.92 5.75 5.10
N LEU A 22 -10.98 7.07 4.90
CA LEU A 22 -9.82 7.97 5.06
C LEU A 22 -9.16 7.85 6.44
N ARG A 23 -9.96 7.78 7.52
CA ARG A 23 -9.48 7.67 8.90
C ARG A 23 -8.65 6.41 9.16
N HIS A 24 -8.97 5.30 8.50
CA HIS A 24 -8.33 4.00 8.73
C HIS A 24 -7.33 3.61 7.65
N ALA A 25 -7.45 4.16 6.44
CA ALA A 25 -6.59 3.84 5.30
C ALA A 25 -5.10 4.03 5.64
N HIS A 26 -4.75 5.12 6.33
CA HIS A 26 -3.39 5.36 6.77
C HIS A 26 -2.85 4.22 7.68
N HIS A 27 -3.62 3.81 8.68
CA HIS A 27 -3.23 2.73 9.59
C HIS A 27 -3.08 1.40 8.85
N TRP A 28 -3.99 1.08 7.94
CA TRP A 28 -3.92 -0.12 7.12
C TRP A 28 -2.64 -0.15 6.28
N LEU A 29 -2.31 0.96 5.61
CA LEU A 29 -1.10 1.04 4.78
C LEU A 29 0.18 0.91 5.61
N ILE A 30 0.24 1.54 6.79
CA ILE A 30 1.40 1.43 7.69
C ILE A 30 1.57 0.00 8.19
N LEU A 31 0.50 -0.61 8.71
CA LEU A 31 0.54 -1.98 9.23
C LEU A 31 0.88 -2.98 8.13
N HIS A 32 0.28 -2.81 6.94
CA HIS A 32 0.57 -3.65 5.79
C HIS A 32 2.04 -3.54 5.36
N GLY A 33 2.59 -2.32 5.26
CA GLY A 33 4.01 -2.12 4.95
C GLY A 33 4.95 -2.68 6.02
N ARG A 34 4.58 -2.58 7.29
CA ARG A 34 5.40 -3.05 8.43
C ARG A 34 5.47 -4.57 8.50
N TYR A 35 4.35 -5.26 8.29
CA TYR A 35 4.24 -6.69 8.57
C TYR A 35 4.22 -7.58 7.32
N VAL A 36 3.75 -7.07 6.18
CA VAL A 36 3.57 -7.85 4.94
C VAL A 36 4.46 -7.31 3.81
N CYS A 37 4.20 -6.09 3.34
CA CYS A 37 4.90 -5.45 2.22
C CYS A 37 6.21 -4.77 2.65
N LYS A 38 7.06 -5.54 3.35
CA LYS A 38 8.35 -5.08 3.87
C LYS A 38 9.28 -4.62 2.74
N ALA A 39 10.12 -3.63 3.02
CA ALA A 39 11.05 -3.04 2.05
C ALA A 39 12.06 -4.07 1.48
N ARG A 40 12.43 -5.07 2.27
CA ARG A 40 13.26 -6.21 1.84
C ARG A 40 12.45 -7.49 2.01
N ASN A 41 12.44 -8.32 0.96
CA ASN A 41 11.73 -9.59 0.89
C ASN A 41 10.27 -9.49 1.40
N PRO A 42 9.37 -8.84 0.64
CA PRO A 42 7.95 -8.75 1.01
C PRO A 42 7.36 -10.16 1.17
N ASP A 43 6.34 -10.30 2.01
CA ASP A 43 5.61 -11.56 2.16
C ASP A 43 4.45 -11.60 1.16
N CYS A 44 4.78 -11.80 -0.13
CA CYS A 44 3.77 -11.84 -1.18
C CYS A 44 2.90 -13.11 -1.10
N ALA A 45 3.39 -14.21 -0.52
CA ALA A 45 2.60 -15.42 -0.22
C ALA A 45 1.34 -15.10 0.58
N ASN A 46 1.52 -14.36 1.67
CA ASN A 46 0.45 -14.04 2.63
C ASN A 46 -0.21 -12.68 2.39
N CYS A 47 0.05 -12.02 1.27
CA CYS A 47 -0.49 -10.70 0.97
C CYS A 47 -1.97 -10.77 0.54
N ILE A 48 -2.84 -10.17 1.35
CA ILE A 48 -4.30 -10.14 1.11
C ILE A 48 -4.75 -9.40 -0.17
N VAL A 49 -3.86 -8.63 -0.79
CA VAL A 49 -4.11 -7.90 -2.04
C VAL A 49 -3.16 -8.34 -3.15
N ARG A 50 -2.59 -9.56 -3.06
CA ARG A 50 -1.59 -10.07 -4.02
C ARG A 50 -2.09 -10.04 -5.46
N ASP A 51 -3.33 -10.45 -5.67
CA ASP A 51 -4.03 -10.49 -6.97
C ASP A 51 -4.28 -9.09 -7.56
N LEU A 52 -4.51 -8.10 -6.72
CA LEU A 52 -4.70 -6.69 -7.12
C LEU A 52 -3.37 -5.92 -7.24
N CYS A 53 -2.28 -6.44 -6.66
CA CYS A 53 -1.01 -5.74 -6.57
C CYS A 53 -0.28 -5.67 -7.92
N ALA A 54 0.01 -4.46 -8.40
CA ALA A 54 0.72 -4.22 -9.66
C ALA A 54 2.24 -4.41 -9.59
N PHE A 55 2.80 -4.79 -8.42
CA PHE A 55 4.24 -5.06 -8.29
C PHE A 55 4.62 -6.30 -9.09
N LYS A 56 5.63 -6.18 -9.97
CA LYS A 56 6.09 -7.27 -10.85
C LYS A 56 7.01 -8.26 -10.13
N GLY A 57 7.83 -7.80 -9.19
CA GLY A 57 8.79 -8.60 -8.44
C GLY A 57 8.19 -9.34 -7.25
N LYS A 58 6.99 -9.92 -7.39
CA LYS A 58 6.35 -10.66 -6.30
C LYS A 58 7.26 -11.82 -5.87
N THR A 59 7.44 -11.96 -4.58
CA THR A 59 8.16 -13.08 -3.96
C THR A 59 7.24 -14.29 -3.83
N ALA A 60 7.84 -15.46 -3.65
CA ALA A 60 7.11 -16.70 -3.44
C ALA A 60 6.25 -16.58 -2.17
#